data_AF-A0A3D1IZ24-F1
#
_entry.id   AF-A0A3D1IZ24-F1
#
_cell.length_a   1.000
_cell.length_b   1.000
_cell.length_c   1.000
_cell.angle_alpha   90.00
_cell.angle_beta   90.00
_cell.angle_gamma   90.00
#
_symmetry.space_group_name_H-M   'P 1'
#
loop_
_entity.id
_entity.type
_entity.pdbx_description
1 polymer ?
#
loop_
_entity_poly.entity_id
_entity_poly.type
_entity_poly.pdbx_seq_one_letter_code
_entity_poly.pdbx_strand_id
1 'polypeptide(L)'
;LHGMFSNVRYPRFSGTNVPRDFVEYPSQVNEMWADWPEVLKHYARHYKTGAAMPQALLDKVVASQKFNQGFATTEYLAAALLDQRWHQLTPEQVPVDARAFESDALKQAGVDFAPVPPRYRSTYFSHVFSGGYSAGYYAYIWSAVLDADSVEWFKENGGLSRKNGDWFRQKLLSRGGSADAMDLFRSFRGRDPKLEPLLERRGLTAAAIK
;
A
#
# COMPACT_ATOMS: atom_id res chain seq x y z
N LEU A 1 -14.40 -1.59 -4.78
CA LEU A 1 -15.21 -0.75 -3.86
C LEU A 1 -15.15 0.74 -4.21
N HIS A 2 -13.97 1.35 -4.34
CA HIS A 2 -13.83 2.78 -4.67
C HIS A 2 -14.61 3.19 -5.94
N GLY A 3 -14.52 2.40 -7.02
CA GLY A 3 -15.35 2.61 -8.22
C GLY A 3 -16.85 2.44 -7.97
N MET A 4 -17.24 1.35 -7.32
CA MET A 4 -18.66 1.00 -7.09
C MET A 4 -19.41 1.99 -6.20
N PHE A 5 -18.73 2.64 -5.25
CA PHE A 5 -19.36 3.59 -4.33
C PHE A 5 -19.38 5.03 -4.85
N SER A 6 -18.76 5.30 -6.00
CA SER A 6 -18.66 6.65 -6.54
C SER A 6 -20.04 7.29 -6.71
N ASN A 7 -20.18 8.49 -6.17
CA ASN A 7 -21.40 9.29 -6.23
C ASN A 7 -21.05 10.73 -6.62
N VAL A 8 -20.60 10.89 -7.86
CA VAL A 8 -20.18 12.18 -8.42
C VAL A 8 -20.92 12.47 -9.72
N ARG A 9 -21.10 13.76 -10.02
CA ARG A 9 -21.82 14.20 -11.23
C ARG A 9 -21.01 14.04 -12.52
N TYR A 10 -19.70 14.31 -12.46
CA TYR A 10 -18.85 14.39 -13.65
C TYR A 10 -17.97 13.14 -13.80
N PRO A 11 -17.97 12.47 -14.97
CA PRO A 11 -17.17 11.26 -15.20
C PRO A 11 -15.67 11.44 -14.93
N ARG A 12 -15.14 12.65 -15.17
CA ARG A 12 -13.75 13.02 -14.90
C ARG A 12 -13.30 12.74 -13.46
N PHE A 13 -14.23 12.75 -12.51
CA PHE A 13 -13.97 12.52 -11.09
C PHE A 13 -14.48 11.16 -10.60
N SER A 14 -15.05 10.33 -11.48
CA SER A 14 -15.70 9.09 -11.07
C SER A 14 -14.71 8.03 -10.59
N GLY A 15 -15.11 7.29 -9.56
CA GLY A 15 -14.40 6.14 -9.03
C GLY A 15 -12.93 6.40 -8.71
N THR A 16 -12.06 5.67 -9.39
CA THR A 16 -10.60 5.67 -9.17
C THR A 16 -9.88 6.77 -9.95
N ASN A 17 -10.58 7.77 -10.49
CA ASN A 17 -10.00 8.94 -11.16
C ASN A 17 -9.45 9.95 -10.13
N VAL A 18 -8.42 9.52 -9.39
CA VAL A 18 -7.71 10.26 -8.33
C VAL A 18 -6.20 10.22 -8.61
N PRO A 19 -5.38 11.04 -7.93
CA PRO A 19 -3.92 10.95 -8.04
C PRO A 19 -3.39 9.54 -7.76
N ARG A 20 -2.27 9.19 -8.41
CA ARG A 20 -1.69 7.83 -8.35
C ARG A 20 -1.25 7.45 -6.95
N ASP A 21 -0.69 8.40 -6.21
CA ASP A 21 -0.26 8.27 -4.82
C ASP A 21 -1.41 8.26 -3.79
N PHE A 22 -2.66 8.40 -4.26
CA PHE A 22 -3.88 8.19 -3.46
C PHE A 22 -4.70 6.97 -3.91
N VAL A 23 -4.62 6.57 -5.18
CA VAL A 23 -5.47 5.49 -5.73
C VAL A 23 -5.21 4.14 -5.05
N GLU A 24 -3.99 3.92 -4.55
CA GLU A 24 -3.61 2.69 -3.86
C GLU A 24 -4.13 2.61 -2.42
N TYR A 25 -4.51 3.74 -1.82
CA TYR A 25 -4.95 3.76 -0.44
C TYR A 25 -6.26 2.96 -0.25
N PRO A 26 -7.34 3.19 -1.04
CA PRO A 26 -8.56 2.40 -0.91
C PRO A 26 -8.41 0.90 -1.22
N SER A 27 -7.43 0.50 -2.04
CA SER A 27 -7.10 -0.92 -2.24
C SER A 27 -6.41 -1.50 -1.02
N GLN A 28 -5.34 -0.86 -0.56
CA GLN A 28 -4.52 -1.33 0.56
C GLN A 28 -5.29 -1.36 1.88
N VAL A 29 -6.07 -0.33 2.20
CA VAL A 29 -6.89 -0.33 3.42
C VAL A 29 -7.93 -1.45 3.42
N ASN A 30 -8.35 -1.93 2.25
CA ASN A 30 -9.27 -3.06 2.19
C ASN A 30 -8.58 -4.40 2.51
N GLU A 31 -7.24 -4.47 2.43
CA GLU A 31 -6.45 -5.65 2.80
C GLU A 31 -6.53 -5.94 4.30
N MET A 32 -6.73 -4.91 5.15
CA MET A 32 -6.90 -5.06 6.60
C MET A 32 -7.99 -6.06 7.00
N TRP A 33 -8.99 -6.26 6.13
CA TRP A 33 -10.11 -7.15 6.40
C TRP A 33 -9.77 -8.61 6.16
N ALA A 34 -8.69 -8.92 5.43
CA ALA A 34 -8.28 -10.30 5.18
C ALA A 34 -7.86 -11.01 6.47
N ASP A 35 -7.16 -10.31 7.37
CA ASP A 35 -6.70 -10.86 8.64
C ASP A 35 -7.46 -10.32 9.86
N TRP A 36 -8.47 -9.47 9.65
CA TRP A 36 -9.36 -9.03 10.72
C TRP A 36 -10.04 -10.25 11.38
N PRO A 37 -9.94 -10.43 12.71
CA PRO A 37 -10.29 -11.71 13.35
C PRO A 37 -11.70 -12.23 13.05
N GLU A 38 -12.70 -11.36 13.06
CA GLU A 38 -14.09 -11.72 12.76
C GLU A 38 -14.28 -12.18 11.30
N VAL A 39 -13.53 -11.59 10.35
CA VAL A 39 -13.60 -11.92 8.92
C VAL A 39 -12.82 -13.19 8.64
N LEU A 40 -11.58 -13.29 9.14
CA LEU A 40 -10.70 -14.43 8.92
C LEU A 40 -11.34 -15.73 9.45
N LYS A 41 -11.97 -15.68 10.64
CA LYS A 41 -12.72 -16.83 11.21
C LYS A 41 -13.88 -17.29 10.32
N HIS A 42 -14.44 -16.43 9.50
CA HIS A 42 -15.55 -16.79 8.61
C HIS A 42 -15.07 -17.58 7.39
N TYR A 43 -13.98 -17.15 6.74
CA TYR A 43 -13.53 -17.75 5.48
C TYR A 43 -12.41 -18.79 5.65
N ALA A 44 -11.64 -18.77 6.73
CA ALA A 44 -10.56 -19.73 6.99
C ALA A 44 -11.11 -21.11 7.39
N ARG A 45 -11.59 -21.86 6.39
CA ARG A 45 -12.19 -23.19 6.55
C ARG A 45 -11.49 -24.22 5.68
N HIS A 46 -11.37 -25.43 6.20
CA HIS A 46 -10.78 -26.53 5.45
C HIS A 46 -11.66 -26.89 4.24
N TYR A 47 -11.08 -26.89 3.04
CA TYR A 47 -11.83 -26.98 1.78
C TYR A 47 -12.70 -28.23 1.63
N LYS A 48 -12.32 -29.36 2.24
CA LYS A 48 -13.11 -30.61 2.17
C LYS A 48 -14.17 -30.72 3.26
N THR A 49 -13.91 -30.17 4.44
CA THR A 49 -14.70 -30.48 5.65
C THR A 49 -15.48 -29.29 6.15
N GLY A 50 -15.20 -28.07 5.68
CA GLY A 50 -15.79 -26.83 6.18
C GLY A 50 -15.37 -26.46 7.62
N ALA A 51 -14.53 -27.28 8.26
CA ALA A 51 -14.06 -27.06 9.63
C ALA A 51 -13.25 -25.77 9.70
N ALA A 52 -13.51 -24.96 10.73
CA ALA A 52 -12.77 -23.72 10.96
C ALA A 52 -11.30 -24.00 11.30
N MET A 53 -10.41 -23.08 10.93
CA MET A 53 -9.02 -23.11 11.38
C MET A 53 -8.96 -23.09 12.92
N PRO A 54 -8.16 -23.98 13.55
CA PRO A 54 -7.93 -23.93 15.00
C PRO A 54 -7.41 -22.56 15.44
N GLN A 55 -7.92 -22.04 16.57
CA GLN A 55 -7.54 -20.72 17.09
C GLN A 55 -6.02 -20.60 17.29
N ALA A 56 -5.35 -21.65 17.78
CA ALA A 56 -3.90 -21.66 17.97
C ALA A 56 -3.09 -21.52 16.67
N LEU A 57 -3.63 -21.90 15.50
CA LEU A 57 -3.00 -21.65 14.21
C LEU A 57 -3.27 -20.23 13.72
N LEU A 58 -4.49 -19.72 13.94
CA LEU A 58 -4.85 -18.34 13.66
C LEU A 58 -3.95 -17.35 14.42
N ASP A 59 -3.73 -17.60 15.71
CA ASP A 59 -2.85 -16.75 16.54
C ASP A 59 -1.41 -16.72 16.00
N LYS A 60 -0.91 -17.85 15.47
CA LYS A 60 0.41 -17.92 14.82
C LYS A 60 0.46 -17.14 13.51
N VAL A 61 -0.60 -17.16 12.71
CA VAL A 61 -0.70 -16.35 11.48
C VAL A 61 -0.60 -14.87 11.82
N VAL A 62 -1.39 -14.40 12.79
CA VAL A 62 -1.37 -13.01 13.26
C VAL A 62 0.01 -12.64 13.80
N ALA A 63 0.61 -13.47 14.65
CA ALA A 63 1.96 -13.23 15.20
C ALA A 63 3.05 -13.17 14.12
N SER A 64 2.84 -13.81 12.97
CA SER A 64 3.79 -13.83 11.85
C SER A 64 3.70 -12.63 10.90
N GLN A 65 2.76 -11.70 11.08
CA GLN A 65 2.57 -10.57 10.16
C GLN A 65 3.83 -9.69 9.95
N LYS A 66 4.69 -9.60 10.97
CA LYS A 66 5.97 -8.88 10.90
C LYS A 66 7.12 -9.71 10.34
N PHE A 67 6.93 -11.03 10.19
CA PHE A 67 7.93 -11.89 9.57
C PHE A 67 8.19 -11.43 8.13
N ASN A 68 9.45 -11.46 7.73
CA ASN A 68 9.91 -11.10 6.38
C ASN A 68 9.68 -9.63 5.95
N GLN A 69 9.28 -8.73 6.85
CA GLN A 69 9.12 -7.30 6.51
C GLN A 69 10.40 -6.64 6.02
N GLY A 70 11.57 -7.10 6.47
CA GLY A 70 12.86 -6.67 5.92
C GLY A 70 12.97 -6.94 4.42
N PHE A 71 12.73 -8.18 3.98
CA PHE A 71 12.71 -8.54 2.57
C PHE A 71 11.65 -7.74 1.81
N ALA A 72 10.39 -7.81 2.25
CA ALA A 72 9.25 -7.22 1.55
C ALA A 72 9.36 -5.70 1.40
N THR A 73 9.91 -5.02 2.41
CA THR A 73 10.14 -3.58 2.36
C THR A 73 11.33 -3.24 1.47
N THR A 74 12.44 -3.97 1.58
CA THR A 74 13.65 -3.71 0.79
C THR A 74 13.43 -3.95 -0.71
N GLU A 75 12.80 -5.06 -1.11
CA GLU A 75 12.54 -5.31 -2.55
C GLU A 75 11.64 -4.22 -3.17
N TYR A 76 10.67 -3.72 -2.39
CA TYR A 76 9.74 -2.68 -2.82
C TYR A 76 10.47 -1.34 -2.96
N LEU A 77 11.23 -0.93 -1.93
CA LEU A 77 11.98 0.32 -1.95
C LEU A 77 13.03 0.32 -3.06
N ALA A 78 13.71 -0.80 -3.28
CA ALA A 78 14.65 -0.94 -4.38
C ALA A 78 13.99 -0.71 -5.75
N ALA A 79 12.80 -1.27 -5.98
CA ALA A 79 12.04 -1.01 -7.21
C ALA A 79 11.54 0.45 -7.31
N ALA A 80 11.06 1.04 -6.21
CA ALA A 80 10.60 2.43 -6.21
C ALA A 80 11.74 3.43 -6.44
N LEU A 81 12.92 3.18 -5.86
CA LEU A 81 14.13 3.96 -6.09
C LEU A 81 14.63 3.80 -7.52
N LEU A 82 14.60 2.58 -8.07
CA LEU A 82 14.96 2.33 -9.47
C LEU A 82 14.04 3.09 -10.44
N ASP A 83 12.73 3.11 -10.19
CA ASP A 83 11.76 3.92 -10.95
C ASP A 83 12.14 5.42 -10.94
N GLN A 84 12.41 5.98 -9.75
CA GLN A 84 12.83 7.37 -9.63
C GLN A 84 14.13 7.65 -10.39
N ARG A 85 15.10 6.74 -10.32
CA ARG A 85 16.37 6.89 -11.04
C ARG A 85 16.17 6.92 -12.55
N TRP A 86 15.29 6.08 -13.10
CA TRP A 86 14.97 6.10 -14.53
C TRP A 86 14.32 7.42 -14.97
N HIS A 87 13.41 7.98 -14.17
CA HIS A 87 12.57 9.12 -14.59
C HIS A 87 13.11 10.50 -14.19
N GLN A 88 14.27 10.55 -13.54
CA GLN A 88 14.99 11.80 -13.23
C GLN A 88 16.17 12.05 -14.18
N LEU A 89 16.38 11.18 -15.18
CA LEU A 89 17.38 11.38 -16.22
C LEU A 89 16.98 12.51 -17.16
N THR A 90 17.95 13.31 -17.57
CA THR A 90 17.80 14.16 -18.75
C THR A 90 17.89 13.32 -20.03
N PRO A 91 17.41 13.83 -21.18
CA PRO A 91 17.52 13.10 -22.45
C PRO A 91 18.95 12.66 -22.80
N GLU A 92 19.96 13.44 -22.42
CA GLU A 92 21.39 13.16 -22.66
C GLU A 92 21.94 12.07 -21.74
N GLN A 93 21.25 11.78 -20.64
CA GLN A 93 21.65 10.79 -19.63
C GLN A 93 21.00 9.42 -19.85
N VAL A 94 20.13 9.28 -20.85
CA VAL A 94 19.46 8.00 -21.14
C VAL A 94 20.50 6.93 -21.49
N PRO A 95 20.60 5.85 -20.71
CA PRO A 95 21.63 4.84 -20.89
C PRO A 95 21.37 3.97 -22.12
N VAL A 96 22.44 3.55 -22.79
CA VAL A 96 22.39 2.55 -23.86
C VAL A 96 22.19 1.14 -23.29
N ASP A 97 22.83 0.84 -22.15
CA ASP A 97 22.71 -0.44 -21.45
C ASP A 97 21.84 -0.28 -20.18
N ALA A 98 20.60 -0.75 -20.28
CA ALA A 98 19.65 -0.70 -19.17
C ALA A 98 20.06 -1.55 -17.96
N ARG A 99 20.81 -2.65 -18.15
CA ARG A 99 21.25 -3.51 -17.04
C ARG A 99 22.39 -2.88 -16.27
N ALA A 100 23.34 -2.26 -16.97
CA ALA A 100 24.42 -1.51 -16.34
C ALA A 100 23.86 -0.36 -15.51
N PHE A 101 22.94 0.42 -16.10
CA PHE A 101 22.26 1.50 -15.40
C PHE A 101 21.53 1.02 -14.14
N GLU A 102 20.76 -0.07 -14.22
CA GLU A 102 20.05 -0.62 -13.07
C GLU A 102 21.00 -1.02 -11.93
N SER A 103 22.10 -1.71 -12.24
CA SER A 103 23.08 -2.09 -11.22
C SER A 103 23.67 -0.87 -10.52
N ASP A 104 24.04 0.16 -11.28
CA ASP A 104 24.61 1.38 -10.72
C ASP A 104 23.58 2.18 -9.91
N ALA A 105 22.34 2.26 -10.38
CA ALA A 105 21.23 2.92 -9.68
C ALA A 105 20.97 2.28 -8.30
N LEU A 106 20.93 0.95 -8.23
CA LEU A 106 20.72 0.22 -6.97
C LEU A 106 21.91 0.37 -6.02
N LYS A 107 23.15 0.34 -6.52
CA LYS A 107 24.37 0.56 -5.72
C LYS A 107 24.39 1.95 -5.12
N GLN A 108 24.14 2.97 -5.94
CA GLN A 108 24.12 4.37 -5.48
C GLN A 108 23.00 4.63 -4.46
N ALA A 109 21.90 3.91 -4.56
CA ALA A 109 20.80 3.99 -3.61
C ALA A 109 21.01 3.15 -2.34
N GLY A 110 22.12 2.40 -2.24
CA GLY A 110 22.44 1.58 -1.06
C GLY A 110 21.55 0.34 -0.91
N VAL A 111 20.93 -0.12 -2.01
CA VAL A 111 19.97 -1.23 -2.02
C VAL A 111 20.35 -2.35 -2.99
N ASP A 112 21.57 -2.32 -3.53
CA ASP A 112 22.14 -3.47 -4.27
C ASP A 112 22.52 -4.59 -3.29
N PHE A 113 21.54 -5.42 -2.98
CA PHE A 113 21.69 -6.55 -2.08
C PHE A 113 21.19 -7.82 -2.76
N ALA A 114 22.11 -8.67 -3.22
CA ALA A 114 21.79 -9.84 -4.05
C ALA A 114 20.70 -10.78 -3.49
N PRO A 115 20.62 -11.04 -2.16
CA PRO A 115 19.53 -11.85 -1.59
C PRO A 115 18.14 -11.21 -1.70
N VAL A 116 18.05 -9.89 -1.92
CA VAL A 116 16.79 -9.13 -2.04
C VAL A 116 16.87 -8.20 -3.25
N PRO A 117 16.73 -8.72 -4.48
CA PRO A 117 16.69 -7.90 -5.68
C PRO A 117 15.47 -6.95 -5.66
N PRO A 118 15.44 -5.90 -6.49
CA PRO A 118 14.23 -5.09 -6.63
C PRO A 118 13.06 -5.98 -7.05
N ARG A 119 11.88 -5.70 -6.50
CA ARG A 119 10.64 -6.44 -6.77
C ARG A 119 10.35 -6.60 -8.26
N TYR A 120 10.72 -5.57 -9.03
CA TYR A 120 10.78 -5.63 -10.49
C TYR A 120 12.12 -5.08 -10.97
N ARG A 121 12.75 -5.77 -11.91
CA ARG A 121 13.88 -5.24 -12.69
C ARG A 121 13.36 -4.56 -13.93
N SER A 122 14.16 -3.66 -14.48
CA SER A 122 13.83 -2.71 -15.54
C SER A 122 13.13 -3.38 -16.73
N THR A 123 13.67 -4.50 -17.22
CA THR A 123 13.15 -5.18 -18.42
C THR A 123 11.78 -5.83 -18.27
N TYR A 124 11.27 -5.95 -17.04
CA TYR A 124 9.93 -6.47 -16.76
C TYR A 124 9.14 -5.58 -15.80
N PHE A 125 9.53 -4.32 -15.66
CA PHE A 125 8.87 -3.37 -14.78
C PHE A 125 7.64 -2.73 -15.47
N SER A 126 6.64 -3.55 -15.74
CA SER A 126 5.45 -3.17 -16.50
C SER A 126 4.70 -1.97 -15.91
N HIS A 127 4.68 -1.81 -14.59
CA HIS A 127 4.02 -0.70 -13.89
C HIS A 127 4.52 0.67 -14.39
N VAL A 128 5.83 0.75 -14.62
CA VAL A 128 6.58 1.98 -14.88
C VAL A 128 6.75 2.21 -16.38
N PHE A 129 7.06 1.18 -17.17
CA PHE A 129 7.34 1.34 -18.60
C PHE A 129 6.12 1.16 -19.52
N SER A 130 5.07 0.49 -19.05
CA SER A 130 3.86 0.23 -19.85
C SER A 130 2.56 0.57 -19.12
N GLY A 131 2.65 0.91 -17.84
CA GLY A 131 1.54 1.22 -16.97
C GLY A 131 1.41 2.72 -16.72
N GLY A 132 0.73 3.07 -15.62
CA GLY A 132 0.50 4.45 -15.22
C GLY A 132 1.34 4.92 -14.03
N TYR A 133 2.44 4.24 -13.71
CA TYR A 133 3.26 4.47 -12.52
C TYR A 133 4.70 4.92 -12.84
N SER A 134 4.97 5.38 -14.06
CA SER A 134 6.25 6.05 -14.40
C SER A 134 6.50 7.20 -13.43
N ALA A 135 7.66 7.22 -12.77
CA ALA A 135 8.00 8.15 -11.69
C ALA A 135 7.02 8.12 -10.50
N GLY A 136 6.25 7.03 -10.35
CA GLY A 136 5.12 6.94 -9.45
C GLY A 136 5.03 5.61 -8.70
N TYR A 137 6.01 4.71 -8.79
CA TYR A 137 5.96 3.45 -8.05
C TYR A 137 6.06 3.64 -6.52
N TYR A 138 6.56 4.81 -6.07
CA TYR A 138 6.50 5.25 -4.68
C TYR A 138 5.05 5.40 -4.15
N ALA A 139 4.06 5.51 -5.03
CA ALA A 139 2.65 5.68 -4.69
C ALA A 139 2.16 4.63 -3.69
N TYR A 140 2.63 3.37 -3.79
CA TYR A 140 2.21 2.30 -2.89
C TYR A 140 2.60 2.56 -1.43
N ILE A 141 3.84 3.00 -1.13
CA ILE A 141 4.22 3.29 0.26
C ILE A 141 3.68 4.62 0.74
N TRP A 142 3.48 5.57 -0.17
CA TRP A 142 2.81 6.83 0.12
C TRP A 142 1.36 6.62 0.57
N SER A 143 0.59 5.86 -0.20
CA SER A 143 -0.76 5.42 0.15
C SER A 143 -0.80 4.53 1.40
N ALA A 144 0.23 3.72 1.64
CA ALA A 144 0.29 2.86 2.81
C ALA A 144 0.33 3.63 4.14
N VAL A 145 0.77 4.90 4.13
CA VAL A 145 0.66 5.80 5.29
C VAL A 145 -0.81 6.04 5.63
N LEU A 146 -1.62 6.37 4.61
CA LEU A 146 -3.05 6.63 4.77
C LEU A 146 -3.80 5.37 5.21
N ASP A 147 -3.48 4.23 4.60
CA ASP A 147 -4.03 2.92 5.00
C ASP A 147 -3.71 2.62 6.46
N ALA A 148 -2.44 2.63 6.85
CA ALA A 148 -2.04 2.26 8.21
C ALA A 148 -2.72 3.11 9.29
N ASP A 149 -2.82 4.42 9.06
CA ASP A 149 -3.51 5.32 9.98
C ASP A 149 -5.05 5.13 9.97
N SER A 150 -5.61 4.63 8.87
CA SER A 150 -7.04 4.32 8.75
C SER A 150 -7.41 3.03 9.46
N VAL A 151 -6.52 2.04 9.46
CA VAL A 151 -6.68 0.84 10.29
C VAL A 151 -6.78 1.22 11.77
N GLU A 152 -5.95 2.15 12.23
CA GLU A 152 -6.04 2.67 13.59
C GLU A 152 -7.35 3.42 13.84
N TRP A 153 -7.83 4.22 12.87
CA TRP A 153 -9.16 4.83 12.98
C TRP A 153 -10.27 3.79 13.17
N PHE A 154 -10.25 2.68 12.43
CA PHE A 154 -11.25 1.62 12.61
C PHE A 154 -11.15 1.00 14.00
N LYS A 155 -9.94 0.71 14.50
CA LYS A 155 -9.74 0.19 15.87
C LYS A 155 -10.24 1.16 16.93
N GLU A 156 -9.91 2.45 16.82
CA GLU A 156 -10.34 3.54 17.72
C GLU A 156 -11.87 3.67 17.77
N ASN A 157 -12.58 3.32 16.69
CA ASN A 157 -14.02 3.52 16.54
C ASN A 157 -14.85 2.22 16.65
N GLY A 158 -14.30 1.18 17.29
CA GLY A 158 -15.04 -0.06 17.57
C GLY A 158 -15.03 -1.09 16.43
N GLY A 159 -14.10 -0.98 15.48
CA GLY A 159 -13.78 -2.02 14.50
C GLY A 159 -14.80 -2.17 13.38
N LEU A 160 -15.06 -3.42 13.01
CA LEU A 160 -15.95 -3.80 11.91
C LEU A 160 -17.41 -3.54 12.26
N SER A 161 -17.92 -2.38 11.85
CA SER A 161 -19.34 -2.01 12.04
C SER A 161 -19.93 -1.37 10.79
N ARG A 162 -21.26 -1.50 10.63
CA ARG A 162 -22.01 -0.83 9.56
C ARG A 162 -21.83 0.68 9.61
N LYS A 163 -21.90 1.27 10.80
CA LYS A 163 -21.67 2.71 11.05
C LYS A 163 -20.31 3.17 10.51
N ASN A 164 -19.24 2.43 10.80
CA ASN A 164 -17.89 2.78 10.38
C ASN A 164 -17.70 2.62 8.86
N GLY A 165 -18.29 1.57 8.28
CA GLY A 165 -18.32 1.39 6.82
C GLY A 165 -19.07 2.51 6.10
N ASP A 166 -20.22 2.93 6.63
CA ASP A 166 -21.01 4.02 6.06
C ASP A 166 -20.28 5.37 6.18
N TRP A 167 -19.57 5.62 7.30
CA TRP A 167 -18.71 6.78 7.47
C TRP A 167 -17.58 6.82 6.44
N PHE A 168 -16.82 5.72 6.31
CA PHE A 168 -15.71 5.63 5.37
C PHE A 168 -16.20 5.77 3.92
N ARG A 169 -17.34 5.16 3.58
CA ARG A 169 -17.99 5.33 2.28
C ARG A 169 -18.37 6.79 2.02
N GLN A 170 -19.05 7.43 2.96
CA GLN A 170 -19.56 8.79 2.79
C GLN A 170 -18.44 9.82 2.69
N LYS A 171 -17.43 9.72 3.55
CA LYS A 171 -16.34 10.69 3.64
C LYS A 171 -15.28 10.51 2.56
N LEU A 172 -15.06 9.28 2.10
CA LEU A 172 -13.93 8.96 1.24
C LEU A 172 -14.33 8.22 -0.05
N LEU A 173 -14.79 6.96 0.05
CA LEU A 173 -14.93 6.09 -1.13
C LEU A 173 -15.96 6.56 -2.16
N SER A 174 -16.95 7.36 -1.76
CA SER A 174 -17.96 7.88 -2.69
C SER A 174 -17.54 9.14 -3.44
N ARG A 175 -16.42 9.75 -3.07
CA ARG A 175 -16.04 11.09 -3.53
C ARG A 175 -15.21 11.08 -4.81
N GLY A 176 -14.56 9.96 -5.14
CA GLY A 176 -13.64 9.88 -6.27
C GLY A 176 -12.68 11.08 -6.29
N GLY A 177 -12.46 11.68 -7.46
CA GLY A 177 -11.63 12.87 -7.63
C GLY A 177 -12.34 14.21 -7.43
N SER A 178 -13.50 14.27 -6.77
CA SER A 178 -14.32 15.50 -6.71
C SER A 178 -13.84 16.54 -5.70
N ALA A 179 -12.81 16.23 -4.92
CA ALA A 179 -12.18 17.11 -3.94
C ALA A 179 -10.69 16.74 -3.82
N ASP A 180 -9.92 17.59 -3.16
CA ASP A 180 -8.51 17.30 -2.88
C ASP A 180 -8.36 16.02 -2.04
N ALA A 181 -7.37 15.20 -2.41
CA ALA A 181 -7.17 13.88 -1.82
C ALA A 181 -6.87 13.94 -0.30
N MET A 182 -6.11 14.95 0.13
CA MET A 182 -5.77 15.12 1.54
C MET A 182 -6.92 15.76 2.33
N ASP A 183 -7.72 16.64 1.70
CA ASP A 183 -8.99 17.09 2.28
C ASP A 183 -9.95 15.91 2.53
N LEU A 184 -10.02 14.95 1.60
CA LEU A 184 -10.84 13.74 1.75
C LEU A 184 -10.35 12.87 2.91
N PHE A 185 -9.03 12.64 2.99
CA PHE A 185 -8.45 11.91 4.11
C PHE A 185 -8.73 12.61 5.45
N ARG A 186 -8.46 13.92 5.56
CA ARG A 186 -8.75 14.70 6.78
C ARG A 186 -10.23 14.65 7.15
N SER A 187 -11.12 14.71 6.18
CA SER A 187 -12.58 14.62 6.40
C SER A 187 -13.02 13.27 6.97
N PHE A 188 -12.32 12.19 6.63
CA PHE A 188 -12.53 10.86 7.20
C PHE A 188 -11.86 10.70 8.57
N ARG A 189 -10.55 11.01 8.64
CA ARG A 189 -9.67 10.72 9.77
C ARG A 189 -9.83 11.71 10.94
N GLY A 190 -10.24 12.94 10.64
CA GLY A 190 -10.36 14.06 11.58
C GLY A 190 -9.06 14.84 11.82
N ARG A 191 -7.96 14.46 11.16
CA ARG A 191 -6.62 15.06 11.26
C ARG A 191 -5.76 14.65 10.07
N ASP A 192 -4.59 15.27 9.93
CA ASP A 192 -3.56 14.84 8.98
C ASP A 192 -3.04 13.41 9.28
N PRO A 193 -2.53 12.70 8.26
CA PRO A 193 -2.03 11.35 8.42
C PRO A 193 -0.79 11.30 9.31
N LYS A 194 -0.67 10.20 10.05
CA LYS A 194 0.49 9.88 10.87
C LYS A 194 1.31 8.77 10.22
N LEU A 195 2.63 8.89 10.28
CA LEU A 195 3.57 7.93 9.69
C LEU A 195 3.77 6.71 10.61
N GLU A 196 3.66 6.91 11.93
CA GLU A 196 3.97 5.93 12.96
C GLU A 196 3.23 4.59 12.79
N PRO A 197 1.93 4.54 12.44
CA PRO A 197 1.24 3.27 12.17
C PRO A 197 1.89 2.44 11.06
N LEU A 198 2.39 3.09 10.00
CA LEU A 198 3.08 2.39 8.92
C LEU A 198 4.45 1.87 9.38
N LEU A 199 5.20 2.67 10.14
CA LEU A 199 6.49 2.25 10.69
C LEU A 199 6.32 1.02 11.58
N GLU A 200 5.32 1.02 12.45
CA GLU A 200 5.03 -0.12 13.33
C GLU A 200 4.64 -1.37 12.53
N ARG A 201 3.79 -1.20 11.51
CA ARG A 201 3.37 -2.29 10.61
C ARG A 201 4.55 -2.90 9.86
N ARG A 202 5.52 -2.09 9.42
CA ARG A 202 6.72 -2.54 8.69
C ARG A 202 7.89 -2.94 9.60
N GLY A 203 7.74 -2.83 10.93
CA GLY A 203 8.83 -3.10 11.87
C GLY A 203 10.00 -2.11 11.75
N LEU A 204 9.70 -0.86 11.40
CA LEU A 204 10.66 0.24 11.23
C LEU A 204 10.63 1.24 12.40
N THR A 205 9.86 0.95 13.45
CA THR A 205 10.01 1.65 14.74
C THR A 205 11.35 1.25 15.33
N ALA A 206 12.11 2.21 15.85
CA ALA A 206 13.42 1.93 16.41
C ALA A 206 13.30 0.81 17.45
N ALA A 207 13.94 -0.34 17.19
CA ALA A 207 14.33 -1.19 18.28
C ALA A 207 15.24 -0.32 19.14
N ALA A 208 14.94 -0.19 20.44
CA ALA A 208 15.95 0.26 21.37
C ALA A 208 17.17 -0.63 21.11
N ILE A 209 18.22 -0.07 20.52
CA ILE A 209 19.52 -0.72 20.42
C ILE A 209 19.90 -0.92 21.88
N LYS A 210 19.72 -2.15 22.37
CA LYS A 210 20.28 -2.59 23.65
C LYS A 210 21.73 -2.95 23.43
#